data_AF-A0A8T3VLS9-F1
#
_entry.id   AF-A0A8T3VLS9-F1
#
_cell.length_a   1.000
_cell.length_b   1.000
_cell.length_c   1.000
_cell.angle_alpha   90.00
_cell.angle_beta   90.00
_cell.angle_gamma   90.00
#
_symmetry.space_group_name_H-M   'P 1'
#
loop_
_entity.id
_entity.type
_entity.pdbx_description
1 polymer ?
#
loop_
_entity_poly.entity_id
_entity_poly.type
_entity_poly.pdbx_seq_one_letter_code
_entity_poly.pdbx_strand_id
1 'polypeptide(L)'
;MSKVLIPNYDFVRNWSEDQLEEFINVPSGIPNGLMDIVQEVIPNINILRKYASFNHPEFEELDQEQSIIPRRLVRENKLNEAHEYELQYTLNFLEEYPQFKPIIKGVEDYKISFLRNLLHI
;
A
#
# COMPACT_ATOMS: atom_id res chain seq x y z
N MET A 1 2.22 -14.67 -14.18
CA MET A 1 1.40 -15.09 -13.02
C MET A 1 1.27 -13.86 -12.16
N SER A 2 0.05 -13.48 -11.73
CA SER A 2 -0.12 -12.27 -10.92
C SER A 2 0.36 -12.52 -9.49
N LYS A 3 1.21 -11.64 -8.96
CA LYS A 3 1.77 -11.68 -7.61
C LYS A 3 0.97 -10.75 -6.69
N VAL A 4 0.71 -11.12 -5.45
CA VAL A 4 -0.02 -10.29 -4.49
C VAL A 4 0.77 -10.07 -3.22
N LEU A 5 0.57 -8.90 -2.61
CA LEU A 5 1.07 -8.61 -1.27
C LEU A 5 0.31 -9.49 -0.26
N ILE A 6 1.04 -10.10 0.67
CA ILE A 6 0.44 -10.79 1.81
C ILE A 6 0.49 -9.85 3.01
N PRO A 7 -0.65 -9.31 3.48
CA PRO A 7 -0.66 -8.35 4.56
C PRO A 7 -0.26 -8.97 5.91
N ASN A 8 0.32 -8.15 6.78
CA ASN A 8 0.57 -8.46 8.18
C ASN A 8 -0.30 -7.58 9.08
N TYR A 9 -1.61 -7.86 9.08
CA TYR A 9 -2.56 -7.08 9.86
C TYR A 9 -2.26 -7.03 11.36
N ASP A 10 -1.61 -8.06 11.91
CA ASP A 10 -1.22 -8.08 13.32
C ASP A 10 -0.14 -7.05 13.63
N PHE A 11 0.79 -6.79 12.70
CA PHE A 11 1.77 -5.72 12.87
C PHE A 11 1.10 -4.34 12.86
N VAL A 12 0.24 -4.08 11.88
CA VAL A 12 -0.50 -2.79 11.77
C VAL A 12 -1.40 -2.56 12.98
N ARG A 13 -2.07 -3.61 13.48
CA ARG A 13 -2.96 -3.52 14.65
C ARG A 13 -2.21 -3.15 15.94
N ASN A 14 -0.92 -3.45 16.00
CA ASN A 14 -0.07 -3.18 17.15
C ASN A 14 0.82 -1.94 16.97
N TRP A 15 0.52 -1.07 15.99
CA TRP A 15 1.23 0.20 15.85
C TRP A 15 1.06 1.09 17.08
N SER A 16 2.17 1.70 17.50
CA SER A 16 2.12 2.84 18.41
C SER A 16 1.59 4.08 17.69
N GLU A 17 1.22 5.10 18.47
CA GLU A 17 0.84 6.41 17.93
C GLU A 17 1.99 7.00 17.08
N ASP A 18 3.24 6.88 17.55
CA ASP A 18 4.42 7.33 16.81
C ASP A 18 4.56 6.65 15.44
N GLN A 19 4.30 5.34 15.35
CA GLN A 19 4.39 4.60 14.07
C GLN A 19 3.29 5.01 13.10
N LEU A 20 2.08 5.24 13.61
CA LEU A 20 0.98 5.77 12.82
C LEU A 20 1.30 7.18 12.32
N GLU A 21 1.82 8.05 13.19
CA GLU A 21 2.20 9.41 12.85
C GLU A 21 3.32 9.43 11.81
N GLU A 22 4.33 8.57 11.97
CA GLU A 22 5.41 8.41 11.00
C GLU A 22 4.86 8.00 9.62
N PHE A 23 3.92 7.04 9.59
CA PHE A 23 3.32 6.57 8.34
C PHE A 23 2.51 7.66 7.61
N ILE A 24 1.65 8.40 8.31
CA ILE A 24 0.82 9.44 7.67
C ILE A 24 1.62 10.69 7.28
N ASN A 25 2.81 10.89 7.84
CA ASN A 25 3.70 12.01 7.53
C ASN A 25 4.88 11.64 6.62
N VAL A 26 4.85 10.45 5.99
CA VAL A 26 5.87 10.08 5.00
C VAL A 26 5.91 11.12 3.88
N PRO A 27 7.08 11.70 3.56
CA PRO A 27 7.22 12.73 2.53
C PRO A 27 7.29 12.15 1.11
N SER A 28 6.40 11.20 0.82
CA SER A 28 6.28 10.49 -0.46
C SER A 28 4.84 10.06 -0.68
N GLY A 29 4.50 9.76 -1.94
CA GLY A 29 3.19 9.24 -2.30
C GLY A 29 2.99 7.84 -1.72
N ILE A 30 2.00 7.66 -0.86
CA ILE A 30 1.77 6.34 -0.24
C ILE A 30 1.12 5.42 -1.29
N PRO A 31 1.70 4.23 -1.58
CA PRO A 31 1.10 3.29 -2.51
C PRO A 31 -0.32 2.90 -2.08
N ASN A 32 -1.28 2.93 -3.01
CA ASN A 32 -2.69 2.57 -2.71
C ASN A 32 -2.78 1.19 -2.05
N GLY A 33 -2.02 0.20 -2.53
CA GLY A 33 -2.03 -1.14 -1.96
C GLY A 33 -1.62 -1.20 -0.48
N LEU A 34 -0.71 -0.33 -0.02
CA LEU A 34 -0.38 -0.22 1.40
C LEU A 34 -1.47 0.55 2.16
N MET A 35 -1.99 1.61 1.57
CA MET A 35 -3.07 2.39 2.17
C MET A 35 -4.31 1.53 2.41
N ASP A 36 -4.69 0.69 1.44
CA ASP A 36 -5.81 -0.24 1.54
C ASP A 36 -5.60 -1.25 2.68
N ILE A 37 -4.40 -1.86 2.77
CA ILE A 37 -4.04 -2.78 3.86
C ILE A 37 -4.17 -2.10 5.23
N VAL A 38 -3.64 -0.88 5.36
CA VAL A 38 -3.70 -0.14 6.63
C VAL A 38 -5.13 0.27 6.94
N GLN A 39 -5.92 0.66 5.94
CA GLN A 39 -7.31 1.07 6.10
C GLN A 39 -8.20 -0.06 6.63
N GLU A 40 -7.93 -1.32 6.29
CA GLU A 40 -8.65 -2.47 6.84
C GLU A 40 -8.50 -2.60 8.37
N VAL A 41 -7.43 -2.04 8.94
CA VAL A 41 -7.14 -2.06 10.39
C VAL A 41 -7.43 -0.71 11.05
N ILE A 42 -7.13 0.39 10.35
CA ILE A 42 -7.28 1.78 10.79
C ILE A 42 -8.19 2.50 9.78
N PRO A 43 -9.54 2.41 9.93
CA PRO A 43 -10.49 2.81 8.89
C PRO A 43 -10.40 4.27 8.43
N ASN A 44 -9.87 5.16 9.29
CA ASN A 44 -9.78 6.59 9.02
C ASN A 44 -8.41 7.04 8.51
N ILE A 45 -7.51 6.11 8.13
CA ILE A 45 -6.13 6.44 7.74
C ILE A 45 -6.06 7.47 6.61
N ASN A 46 -6.93 7.38 5.60
CA ASN A 46 -7.01 8.35 4.50
C ASN A 46 -7.39 9.76 4.98
N ILE A 47 -8.24 9.86 6.00
CA ILE A 47 -8.62 11.14 6.61
C ILE A 47 -7.44 11.70 7.40
N LEU A 48 -6.71 10.86 8.13
CA LEU A 48 -5.52 11.27 8.87
C LEU A 48 -4.43 11.80 7.92
N ARG A 49 -4.15 11.08 6.83
CA ARG A 49 -3.23 11.53 5.77
C ARG A 49 -3.67 12.86 5.14
N LYS A 50 -4.98 13.03 4.91
CA LYS A 50 -5.55 14.30 4.42
C LYS A 50 -5.42 15.44 5.44
N TYR A 51 -5.48 15.18 6.74
CA TYR A 51 -5.19 16.23 7.73
C TYR A 51 -3.71 16.56 7.79
N ALA A 52 -2.83 15.57 7.65
CA ALA A 52 -1.39 15.82 7.53
C ALA A 52 -1.06 16.72 6.33
N SER A 53 -1.80 16.59 5.22
CA SER A 53 -1.60 17.46 4.05
C SER A 53 -1.96 18.93 4.27
N PHE A 54 -2.65 19.31 5.35
CA PHE A 54 -2.82 20.72 5.70
C PHE A 54 -1.52 21.37 6.17
N ASN A 55 -0.63 20.58 6.78
CA ASN A 55 0.71 21.02 7.15
C ASN A 55 1.74 20.73 6.04
N HIS A 56 1.42 19.77 5.17
CA HIS A 56 2.26 19.31 4.06
C HIS A 56 1.45 19.28 2.74
N PRO A 57 1.16 20.45 2.12
CA PRO A 57 0.31 20.53 0.93
C PRO A 57 0.78 19.66 -0.24
N GLU A 58 2.07 19.37 -0.31
CA GLU A 58 2.70 18.50 -1.31
C GLU A 58 2.18 17.05 -1.28
N PHE A 59 1.67 16.56 -0.15
CA PHE A 59 1.23 15.17 -0.02
C PHE A 59 0.07 14.84 -0.97
N GLU A 60 -0.83 15.78 -1.22
CA GLU A 60 -1.96 15.52 -2.12
C GLU A 60 -1.49 15.30 -3.56
N GLU A 61 -0.51 16.07 -4.03
CA GLU A 61 0.08 15.88 -5.35
C GLU A 61 0.82 14.54 -5.44
N LEU A 62 1.67 14.23 -4.46
CA LEU A 62 2.43 12.98 -4.41
C LEU A 62 1.51 11.74 -4.38
N ASP A 63 0.46 11.77 -3.56
CA ASP A 63 -0.52 10.68 -3.46
C ASP A 63 -1.37 10.56 -4.75
N GLN A 64 -1.54 11.65 -5.53
CA GLN A 64 -2.19 11.60 -6.84
C GLN A 64 -1.26 11.03 -7.92
N GLU A 65 0.00 11.44 -7.94
CA GLU A 65 1.00 11.07 -8.94
C GLU A 65 1.18 9.55 -9.06
N GLN A 66 1.23 8.83 -7.92
CA GLN A 66 1.34 7.37 -7.91
C GLN A 66 0.20 6.66 -8.65
N SER A 67 -0.98 7.28 -8.76
CA SER A 67 -2.15 6.69 -9.41
C SER A 67 -2.20 6.94 -10.93
N ILE A 68 -1.40 7.86 -11.48
CA ILE A 68 -1.52 8.30 -12.89
C ILE A 68 -1.23 7.15 -13.86
N ILE A 69 -0.11 6.44 -13.65
CA ILE A 69 0.32 5.36 -14.54
C ILE A 69 -0.60 4.14 -14.46
N PRO A 70 -0.94 3.61 -13.26
CA PRO A 70 -1.91 2.51 -13.14
C PRO A 70 -3.25 2.83 -13.79
N ARG A 71 -3.80 4.03 -13.55
CA ARG A 71 -5.09 4.44 -14.14
C ARG A 71 -5.03 4.50 -15.66
N ARG A 72 -3.92 4.97 -16.23
CA ARG A 72 -3.70 4.96 -17.69
C ARG A 72 -3.67 3.52 -18.23
N LEU A 73 -2.92 2.63 -17.60
CA LEU A 73 -2.81 1.23 -18.02
C LEU A 73 -4.16 0.51 -17.95
N VAL A 74 -4.96 0.74 -16.90
CA VAL A 74 -6.32 0.22 -16.79
C VAL A 74 -7.21 0.72 -17.93
N ARG A 75 -7.15 2.01 -18.29
CA ARG A 75 -7.89 2.57 -19.43
C ARG A 75 -7.48 1.96 -20.78
N GLU A 76 -6.23 1.53 -20.89
CA GLU A 76 -5.69 0.80 -22.05
C GLU A 76 -5.99 -0.71 -22.00
N ASN A 77 -6.78 -1.19 -21.03
CA ASN A 77 -7.08 -2.60 -20.79
C ASN A 77 -5.83 -3.47 -20.48
N LYS A 78 -4.76 -2.85 -19.98
CA LYS A 78 -3.50 -3.47 -19.57
C LYS A 78 -3.50 -3.75 -18.06
N LEU A 79 -4.42 -4.61 -17.64
CA LEU A 79 -4.68 -4.87 -16.22
C LEU A 79 -3.50 -5.53 -15.51
N ASN A 80 -2.78 -6.44 -16.18
CA ASN A 80 -1.62 -7.10 -15.59
C ASN A 80 -0.45 -6.13 -15.41
N GLU A 81 -0.22 -5.25 -16.38
CA GLU A 81 0.83 -4.24 -16.33
C GLU A 81 0.53 -3.18 -15.28
N ALA A 82 -0.74 -2.78 -15.13
CA ALA A 82 -1.17 -1.89 -14.05
C ALA A 82 -0.86 -2.51 -12.69
N HIS A 83 -1.23 -3.78 -12.50
CA HIS A 83 -0.99 -4.54 -11.29
C HIS A 83 0.50 -4.73 -10.98
N GLU A 84 1.31 -5.09 -11.98
CA GLU A 84 2.76 -5.22 -11.83
C GLU A 84 3.42 -3.88 -11.48
N TYR A 85 2.94 -2.78 -12.06
CA TYR A 85 3.42 -1.44 -11.73
C TYR A 85 3.12 -1.08 -10.27
N GLU A 86 1.88 -1.26 -9.81
CA GLU A 86 1.48 -0.96 -8.43
C GLU A 86 2.24 -1.83 -7.41
N LEU A 87 2.44 -3.11 -7.73
CA LEU A 87 3.24 -4.01 -6.90
C LEU A 87 4.69 -3.54 -6.82
N GLN A 88 5.33 -3.23 -7.95
CA GLN A 88 6.71 -2.79 -7.97
C GLN A 88 6.89 -1.44 -7.26
N TYR A 89 5.96 -0.50 -7.47
CA TYR A 89 5.95 0.79 -6.78
C TYR A 89 5.87 0.59 -5.26
N THR A 90 4.99 -0.31 -4.81
CA THR A 90 4.88 -0.67 -3.39
C THR A 90 6.17 -1.26 -2.83
N LEU A 91 6.81 -2.18 -3.56
CA LEU A 91 8.07 -2.79 -3.12
C LEU A 91 9.20 -1.76 -3.05
N ASN A 92 9.30 -0.86 -4.02
CA ASN A 92 10.27 0.22 -4.01
C ASN A 92 10.05 1.17 -2.82
N PHE A 93 8.80 1.53 -2.54
CA PHE A 93 8.45 2.34 -1.38
C PHE A 93 8.91 1.65 -0.08
N LEU A 94 8.70 0.34 0.06
CA LEU A 94 9.14 -0.40 1.24
C LEU A 94 10.67 -0.53 1.32
N GLU A 95 11.39 -0.47 0.21
CA GLU A 95 12.86 -0.39 0.21
C GLU A 95 13.36 0.97 0.70
N GLU A 96 12.69 2.05 0.30
CA GLU A 96 12.98 3.42 0.73
C GLU A 96 12.61 3.68 2.19
N TYR A 97 11.49 3.11 2.65
CA TYR A 97 10.96 3.24 4.01
C TYR A 97 10.92 1.87 4.72
N PRO A 98 12.09 1.35 5.13
CA PRO A 98 12.22 -0.02 5.65
C PRO A 98 11.45 -0.26 6.96
N GLN A 99 11.14 0.77 7.74
CA GLN A 99 10.32 0.68 8.95
C GLN A 99 8.90 0.17 8.67
N PHE A 100 8.41 0.34 7.43
CA PHE A 100 7.08 -0.13 7.01
C PHE A 100 7.11 -1.50 6.33
N LYS A 101 8.30 -2.07 6.05
CA LYS A 101 8.41 -3.44 5.49
C LYS A 101 7.54 -4.46 6.23
N PRO A 102 7.43 -4.45 7.58
CA PRO A 102 6.65 -5.45 8.29
C PRO A 102 5.13 -5.34 8.10
N ILE A 103 4.59 -4.31 7.41
CA ILE A 103 3.18 -4.23 6.98
C ILE A 103 2.83 -5.42 6.08
N ILE A 104 3.80 -5.96 5.34
CA ILE A 104 3.63 -7.16 4.51
C ILE A 104 4.45 -8.32 5.07
N LYS A 105 3.89 -9.54 5.02
CA LYS A 105 4.62 -10.79 5.32
C LYS A 105 5.47 -11.23 4.13
N GLY A 106 5.10 -10.81 2.92
CA GLY A 106 5.81 -11.14 1.68
C GLY A 106 4.94 -10.93 0.44
N VAL A 107 5.39 -11.53 -0.66
CA VAL A 107 4.69 -11.52 -1.96
C VAL A 107 4.49 -12.96 -2.41
N GLU A 108 3.27 -13.32 -2.79
CA GLU A 108 2.92 -14.67 -3.25
C GLU A 108 2.29 -14.66 -4.64
N ASP A 109 2.36 -15.78 -5.36
CA ASP A 109 1.57 -15.94 -6.58
C ASP A 109 0.08 -16.03 -6.21
N TYR A 110 -0.77 -15.27 -6.89
CA TYR A 110 -2.22 -15.18 -6.62
C TYR A 110 -2.91 -16.55 -6.60
N LYS A 111 -2.49 -17.48 -7.48
CA LYS A 111 -3.01 -18.86 -7.49
C LYS A 111 -2.67 -19.62 -6.20
N ILE A 112 -1.50 -19.39 -5.62
CA ILE A 112 -1.06 -20.04 -4.38
C ILE A 112 -1.78 -19.42 -3.19
N SER A 113 -1.89 -18.08 -3.15
CA SER A 113 -2.62 -17.36 -2.09
C SER A 113 -4.10 -17.74 -2.04
N PHE A 114 -4.78 -17.80 -3.20
CA PHE A 114 -6.17 -18.24 -3.29
C PHE A 114 -6.38 -19.67 -2.78
N LEU A 115 -5.47 -20.59 -3.13
CA LEU A 115 -5.55 -21.98 -2.67
C LEU A 115 -5.30 -22.12 -1.16
N ARG A 116 -4.36 -21.35 -0.58
CA ARG A 116 -4.14 -21.31 0.87
C ARG A 116 -5.37 -20.81 1.63
N ASN A 117 -5.99 -19.72 1.16
CA ASN A 117 -7.21 -19.20 1.76
C ASN A 117 -8.40 -20.18 1.67
N LEU A 118 -8.49 -20.96 0.59
CA LEU A 118 -9.53 -21.98 0.42
C LEU A 118 -9.30 -23.24 1.27
N LEU A 119 -8.04 -23.57 1.53
CA LEU A 119 -7.65 -24.82 2.19
C LEU A 119 -7.28 -24.65 3.67
N HIS A 120 -7.25 -23.42 4.20
CA HIS A 120 -6.81 -23.09 5.56
C HIS A 120 -5.43 -23.69 5.93
N ILE A 121 -4.51 -23.70 4.96
CA ILE A 121 -3.10 -24.14 5.10
C ILE A 121 -2.14 -23.03 4.73
#